data_AF-A0A838PS04-F1
#
_entry.id   AF-A0A838PS04-F1
#
_cell.length_a   1.000
_cell.length_b   1.000
_cell.length_c   1.000
_cell.angle_alpha   90.00
_cell.angle_beta   90.00
_cell.angle_gamma   90.00
#
_symmetry.space_group_name_H-M   'P 1'
#
loop_
_entity.id
_entity.type
_entity.pdbx_description
1 polymer ?
#
loop_
_entity_poly.entity_id
_entity_poly.type
_entity_poly.pdbx_seq_one_letter_code
_entity_poly.pdbx_strand_id
1 'polypeptide(L)'
;MEKIVLDAEDVRRTLARMGHEIVERTGGRALAVVGVHRRGAVLARRLHERLLGLSGADIPLGDVDISFYRDDVGLRTGSRQPVVHASHLDFPLEGRTIVLVDDVLYTGRTVRAAIDALFDYGRPQRVQLAVLADRGHRELPIRPDYVGKNLPTARAERVNVRVEEIDGVDEVTIVEAAGEPGADGAPSSAASPSDREACS
;
A
#
# COMPACT_ATOMS: atom_id res chain seq x y z
N MET A 1 -1.41 0.49 -22.43
CA MET A 1 -1.51 -0.99 -22.59
C MET A 1 -1.45 -1.63 -21.20
N GLU A 2 -2.12 -2.76 -20.96
CA GLU A 2 -2.05 -3.49 -19.67
C GLU A 2 -1.16 -4.72 -19.81
N LYS A 3 -0.20 -4.87 -18.89
CA LYS A 3 0.75 -5.98 -18.87
C LYS A 3 0.64 -6.74 -17.55
N ILE A 4 0.31 -8.03 -17.62
CA ILE A 4 0.36 -8.92 -16.45
C ILE A 4 1.82 -9.17 -16.08
N VAL A 5 2.15 -8.99 -14.81
CA VAL A 5 3.50 -9.21 -14.26
C VAL A 5 3.55 -10.32 -13.21
N LEU A 6 2.41 -10.67 -12.61
CA LEU A 6 2.22 -11.86 -11.80
C LEU A 6 0.84 -12.42 -12.15
N ASP A 7 0.76 -13.68 -12.56
CA ASP A 7 -0.51 -14.39 -12.67
C ASP A 7 -0.90 -15.06 -11.33
N ALA A 8 -2.01 -15.80 -11.30
CA ALA A 8 -2.51 -16.47 -10.11
C ALA A 8 -1.50 -17.46 -9.51
N GLU A 9 -0.77 -18.19 -10.36
CA GLU A 9 0.24 -19.17 -9.92
C GLU A 9 1.46 -18.44 -9.34
N ASP A 10 1.88 -17.35 -9.97
CA ASP A 10 2.96 -16.51 -9.48
C ASP A 10 2.61 -15.88 -8.12
N VAL A 11 1.39 -15.35 -7.95
CA VAL A 11 0.92 -14.81 -6.66
C VAL A 11 0.95 -15.90 -5.58
N ARG A 12 0.43 -17.09 -5.89
CA ARG A 12 0.42 -18.23 -4.95
C ARG A 12 1.82 -18.63 -4.50
N ARG A 13 2.77 -18.77 -5.44
CA ARG A 13 4.19 -19.08 -5.15
C ARG A 13 4.88 -17.97 -4.38
N THR A 14 4.58 -16.72 -4.73
CA THR A 14 5.15 -15.54 -4.08
C THR A 14 4.75 -15.47 -2.61
N LEU A 15 3.46 -15.65 -2.30
CA LEU A 15 2.97 -15.68 -0.92
C LEU A 15 3.57 -16.86 -0.14
N ALA A 16 3.74 -18.03 -0.79
CA ALA A 16 4.40 -19.17 -0.16
C ALA A 16 5.86 -18.84 0.23
N ARG A 17 6.64 -18.24 -0.69
CA ARG A 17 8.01 -17.81 -0.41
C ARG A 17 8.06 -16.80 0.75
N MET A 18 7.21 -15.77 0.70
CA MET A 18 7.16 -14.76 1.76
C MET A 18 6.83 -15.37 3.13
N GLY A 19 5.94 -16.36 3.18
CA GLY A 19 5.63 -17.09 4.40
C GLY A 19 6.85 -17.78 5.02
N HIS A 20 7.66 -18.46 4.21
CA HIS A 20 8.91 -19.08 4.67
C HIS A 20 9.90 -18.03 5.19
N GLU A 21 10.09 -16.92 4.46
CA GLU A 21 11.00 -15.83 4.88
C GLU A 21 10.59 -15.21 6.22
N ILE A 22 9.28 -15.04 6.45
CA ILE A 22 8.76 -14.52 7.71
C ILE A 22 9.06 -15.48 8.85
N VAL A 23 8.76 -16.78 8.69
CA VAL A 23 9.03 -17.79 9.73
C VAL A 23 10.53 -17.88 10.02
N GLU A 24 11.38 -17.89 8.99
CA GLU A 24 12.84 -17.94 9.15
C GLU A 24 13.37 -16.74 9.94
N ARG A 25 12.90 -15.51 9.63
CA ARG A 25 13.37 -14.29 10.30
C ARG A 25 12.80 -14.07 11.70
N THR A 26 11.56 -14.51 11.94
CA THR A 26 10.87 -14.28 13.22
C THR A 26 10.97 -15.47 14.17
N GLY A 27 11.39 -16.63 13.68
CA GLY A 27 11.35 -17.89 14.42
C GLY A 27 9.93 -18.37 14.74
N GLY A 28 8.90 -17.75 14.15
CA GLY A 28 7.49 -18.10 14.36
C GLY A 28 6.94 -17.82 15.76
N ARG A 29 7.61 -16.99 16.57
CA ARG A 29 7.20 -16.70 17.96
C ARG A 29 6.82 -15.24 18.14
N ALA A 30 5.84 -15.00 19.02
CA ALA A 30 5.32 -13.67 19.33
C ALA A 30 5.02 -12.84 18.06
N LEU A 31 4.55 -13.51 17.00
CA LEU A 31 4.24 -12.92 15.71
C LEU A 31 2.75 -12.58 15.67
N ALA A 32 2.38 -11.48 15.02
CA ALA A 32 1.02 -11.24 14.55
C ALA A 32 1.07 -10.66 13.13
N VAL A 33 0.00 -10.88 12.37
CA VAL A 33 -0.14 -10.39 11.00
C VAL A 33 -1.24 -9.34 10.99
N VAL A 34 -0.96 -8.18 10.41
CA VAL A 34 -1.95 -7.10 10.29
C VAL A 34 -2.02 -6.65 8.84
N GLY A 35 -3.18 -6.76 8.22
CA GLY A 35 -3.37 -6.31 6.84
C GLY A 35 -3.90 -4.89 6.74
N VAL A 36 -3.40 -4.13 5.77
CA VAL A 36 -3.93 -2.80 5.46
C VAL A 36 -5.09 -2.93 4.47
N HIS A 37 -6.22 -2.29 4.76
CA HIS A 37 -7.39 -2.38 3.88
C HIS A 37 -7.14 -1.78 2.50
N ARG A 38 -7.71 -2.36 1.43
CA ARG A 38 -8.61 -3.53 1.39
C ARG A 38 -7.89 -4.83 0.98
N ARG A 39 -7.07 -4.78 -0.08
CA ARG A 39 -6.39 -5.98 -0.62
C ARG A 39 -5.25 -6.48 0.28
N GLY A 40 -4.57 -5.58 0.98
CA GLY A 40 -3.57 -5.96 1.99
C GLY A 40 -4.16 -6.86 3.08
N ALA A 41 -5.41 -6.62 3.51
CA ALA A 41 -6.14 -7.48 4.45
C ALA A 41 -6.44 -8.89 3.90
N VAL A 42 -6.77 -8.99 2.61
CA VAL A 42 -6.96 -10.29 1.94
C VAL A 42 -5.63 -11.05 1.86
N LEU A 43 -4.57 -10.38 1.42
CA LEU A 43 -3.23 -10.96 1.34
C LEU A 43 -2.70 -11.37 2.73
N ALA A 44 -3.00 -10.58 3.77
CA ALA A 44 -2.66 -10.88 5.16
C ALA A 44 -3.28 -12.20 5.60
N ARG A 45 -4.57 -12.42 5.30
CA ARG A 45 -5.26 -13.67 5.62
C ARG A 45 -4.64 -14.87 4.91
N ARG A 46 -4.39 -14.76 3.61
CA ARG A 46 -3.74 -15.83 2.83
C ARG A 46 -2.33 -16.15 3.34
N LEU A 47 -1.60 -15.13 3.77
CA LEU A 47 -0.26 -15.29 4.33
C LEU A 47 -0.32 -15.91 5.72
N HIS A 48 -1.26 -15.48 6.55
CA HIS A 48 -1.53 -16.02 7.89
C HIS A 48 -1.80 -17.54 7.85
N GLU A 49 -2.67 -18.01 6.96
CA GLU A 49 -2.94 -19.45 6.79
C GLU A 49 -1.66 -20.25 6.49
N ARG A 50 -0.76 -19.70 5.67
CA ARG A 50 0.54 -20.32 5.35
C ARG A 50 1.45 -20.32 6.58
N LEU A 51 1.49 -19.23 7.33
CA LEU A 51 2.31 -19.12 8.53
C LEU A 51 1.87 -20.09 9.63
N LEU A 52 0.55 -20.30 9.79
CA LEU A 52 0.01 -21.32 10.70
C LEU A 52 0.51 -22.72 10.30
N GLY A 53 0.45 -23.06 9.01
CA GLY A 53 0.92 -24.35 8.49
C GLY A 53 2.43 -24.57 8.64
N LEU A 54 3.23 -23.50 8.63
CA LEU A 54 4.70 -23.57 8.73
C LEU A 54 5.22 -23.56 10.17
N SER A 55 4.59 -22.79 11.06
CA SER A 55 5.10 -22.57 12.42
C SER A 55 4.43 -23.45 13.48
N GLY A 56 3.19 -23.90 13.23
CA GLY A 56 2.35 -24.57 14.23
C GLY A 56 2.02 -23.69 15.44
N ALA A 57 2.34 -22.39 15.39
CA ALA A 57 2.09 -21.43 16.46
C ALA A 57 0.75 -20.73 16.27
N ASP A 58 0.15 -20.28 17.37
CA ASP A 58 -0.98 -19.37 17.32
C ASP A 58 -0.50 -17.96 16.94
N ILE A 59 -0.89 -17.50 15.76
CA ILE A 59 -0.51 -16.22 15.19
C ILE A 59 -1.80 -15.38 15.12
N PRO A 60 -1.93 -14.28 15.87
CA PRO A 60 -3.07 -13.39 15.71
C PRO A 60 -3.10 -12.74 14.33
N LEU A 61 -4.30 -12.55 13.81
CA LEU A 61 -4.57 -11.85 12.56
C LEU A 61 -5.47 -10.65 12.86
N GLY A 62 -5.14 -9.50 12.31
CA GLY A 62 -5.97 -8.31 12.35
C GLY A 62 -5.88 -7.48 11.09
N ASP A 63 -6.55 -6.34 11.09
CA ASP A 63 -6.57 -5.41 9.97
C ASP A 63 -6.74 -3.96 10.42
N VAL A 64 -6.22 -3.04 9.60
CA VAL A 64 -6.33 -1.59 9.83
C VAL A 64 -6.89 -0.89 8.62
N ASP A 65 -7.91 -0.05 8.84
CA ASP A 65 -8.39 0.88 7.83
C ASP A 65 -7.81 2.27 8.08
N ILE A 66 -6.97 2.69 7.14
CA ILE A 66 -6.31 3.99 7.17
C ILE A 66 -7.01 5.02 6.28
N SER A 67 -8.25 4.76 5.84
CA SER A 67 -9.02 5.68 4.99
C SER A 67 -9.20 7.06 5.62
N PHE A 68 -9.19 7.17 6.95
CA PHE A 68 -9.19 8.43 7.69
C PHE A 68 -7.83 9.12 7.78
N TYR A 69 -6.72 8.37 7.70
CA TYR A 69 -5.35 8.86 7.82
C TYR A 69 -4.79 9.43 6.51
N ARG A 70 -5.61 9.51 5.46
CA ARG A 70 -5.24 10.21 4.23
C ARG A 70 -5.38 11.71 4.46
N ASP A 71 -4.26 12.34 4.81
CA ASP A 71 -4.11 13.81 4.92
C ASP A 71 -4.47 14.58 3.62
N ASP A 72 -4.80 13.90 2.51
CA ASP A 72 -5.13 14.51 1.22
C ASP A 72 -6.64 14.68 0.98
N VAL A 73 -7.42 15.07 2.01
CA VAL A 73 -8.83 15.48 1.85
C VAL A 73 -8.97 16.66 0.85
N GLY A 74 -7.88 17.35 0.51
CA GLY A 74 -7.86 18.48 -0.43
C GLY A 74 -7.68 18.17 -1.92
N LEU A 75 -7.30 16.96 -2.35
CA LEU A 75 -6.85 16.71 -3.74
C LEU A 75 -7.73 15.77 -4.58
N ARG A 76 -8.92 15.38 -4.10
CA ARG A 76 -9.90 14.65 -4.92
C ARG A 76 -11.18 15.46 -5.13
N THR A 77 -11.14 16.34 -6.12
CA THR A 77 -12.33 16.76 -6.88
C THR A 77 -12.93 15.53 -7.55
N GLY A 78 -13.89 14.87 -6.89
CA GLY A 78 -14.61 13.74 -7.48
C GLY A 78 -15.09 12.70 -6.47
N SER A 79 -16.19 12.99 -5.79
CA SER A 79 -17.27 12.06 -5.45
C SER A 79 -16.91 10.63 -5.01
N ARG A 80 -16.53 10.46 -3.74
CA ARG A 80 -16.99 9.37 -2.86
C ARG A 80 -16.54 9.70 -1.44
N GLN A 81 -17.47 9.84 -0.50
CA GLN A 81 -17.11 9.86 0.93
C GLN A 81 -16.28 8.59 1.22
N PRO A 82 -15.17 8.70 1.96
CA PRO A 82 -14.40 7.53 2.35
C PRO A 82 -15.35 6.57 3.08
N VAL A 83 -15.51 5.37 2.52
CA VAL A 83 -16.20 4.27 3.21
C VAL A 83 -15.27 3.86 4.34
N VAL A 84 -15.72 4.10 5.56
CA VAL A 84 -15.00 3.75 6.77
C VAL A 84 -15.23 2.27 7.04
N HIS A 85 -14.17 1.48 6.96
CA HIS A 85 -14.11 0.15 7.53
C HIS A 85 -13.59 0.27 8.98
N ALA A 86 -14.10 -0.56 9.87
CA ALA A 86 -13.54 -0.66 11.22
C ALA A 86 -12.17 -1.37 11.13
N SER A 87 -11.18 -0.89 11.87
CA SER A 87 -9.94 -1.63 12.13
C SER A 87 -10.22 -2.70 13.19
N HIS A 88 -9.71 -3.91 12.98
CA HIS A 88 -9.89 -5.04 13.90
C HIS A 88 -8.53 -5.49 14.42
N LEU A 89 -8.22 -5.14 15.67
CA LEU A 89 -6.98 -5.50 16.38
C LEU A 89 -7.36 -6.06 17.76
N ASP A 90 -8.10 -7.17 17.76
CA ASP A 90 -8.64 -7.80 18.99
C ASP A 90 -7.61 -8.67 19.72
N PHE A 91 -6.35 -8.22 19.76
CA PHE A 91 -5.25 -8.90 20.43
C PHE A 91 -4.21 -7.90 20.95
N PRO A 92 -3.47 -8.23 22.02
CA PRO A 92 -2.42 -7.35 22.53
C PRO A 92 -1.25 -7.26 21.55
N LEU A 93 -0.82 -6.03 21.26
CA LEU A 93 0.33 -5.74 20.40
C LEU A 93 1.66 -5.83 21.17
N GLU A 94 1.62 -5.63 22.49
CA GLU A 94 2.78 -5.58 23.37
C GLU A 94 3.67 -6.82 23.24
N GLY A 95 4.98 -6.58 23.08
CA GLY A 95 5.97 -7.66 23.02
C GLY A 95 5.93 -8.49 21.73
N ARG A 96 5.07 -8.14 20.75
CA ARG A 96 4.96 -8.87 19.49
C ARG A 96 5.74 -8.22 18.36
N THR A 97 6.21 -9.05 17.44
CA THR A 97 6.59 -8.62 16.09
C THR A 97 5.33 -8.60 15.23
N ILE A 98 4.98 -7.43 14.70
CA ILE A 98 3.83 -7.25 13.82
C ILE A 98 4.33 -7.21 12.38
N VAL A 99 3.82 -8.11 11.54
CA VAL A 99 4.04 -8.05 10.09
C VAL A 99 2.84 -7.33 9.48
N LEU A 100 3.04 -6.05 9.13
CA LEU A 100 2.11 -5.28 8.32
C LEU A 100 2.13 -5.80 6.89
N VAL A 101 0.95 -6.02 6.30
CA VAL A 101 0.80 -6.54 4.94
C VAL A 101 0.05 -5.53 4.07
N ASP A 102 0.67 -5.14 2.96
CA ASP A 102 0.07 -4.25 1.95
C ASP A 102 0.19 -4.87 0.55
N ASP A 103 -0.65 -4.44 -0.38
CA ASP A 103 -0.62 -4.97 -1.74
C ASP A 103 0.55 -4.38 -2.56
N VAL A 104 0.69 -3.05 -2.56
CA VAL A 104 1.71 -2.33 -3.32
C VAL A 104 2.38 -1.24 -2.49
N LEU A 105 3.70 -1.33 -2.32
CA LEU A 105 4.48 -0.24 -1.76
C LEU A 105 4.86 0.80 -2.83
N TYR A 106 4.35 2.02 -2.68
CA TYR A 106 4.65 3.18 -3.53
C TYR A 106 5.37 4.30 -2.75
N THR A 107 4.71 5.40 -2.40
CA THR A 107 5.33 6.55 -1.71
C THR A 107 5.68 6.24 -0.25
N GLY A 108 5.01 5.26 0.37
CA GLY A 108 5.15 4.88 1.78
C GLY A 108 4.12 5.50 2.72
N ARG A 109 3.27 6.43 2.25
CA ARG A 109 2.29 7.15 3.10
C ARG A 109 1.26 6.22 3.74
N THR A 110 0.75 5.25 2.97
CA THR A 110 -0.15 4.19 3.45
C THR A 110 0.46 3.44 4.64
N VAL A 111 1.71 2.99 4.50
CA VAL A 111 2.41 2.25 5.55
C VAL A 111 2.65 3.13 6.77
N ARG A 112 3.06 4.40 6.59
CA ARG A 112 3.22 5.34 7.71
C ARG A 112 1.93 5.45 8.52
N ALA A 113 0.80 5.68 7.85
CA ALA A 113 -0.51 5.73 8.49
C ALA A 113 -0.88 4.42 9.20
N ALA A 114 -0.57 3.27 8.60
CA ALA A 114 -0.81 1.97 9.23
C ALA A 114 0.04 1.77 10.49
N ILE A 115 1.30 2.23 10.47
CA ILE A 115 2.17 2.24 11.64
C ILE A 115 1.57 3.15 12.71
N ASP A 116 1.22 4.39 12.38
CA ASP A 116 0.59 5.33 13.33
C ASP A 116 -0.66 4.70 13.97
N ALA A 117 -1.52 4.09 13.17
CA ALA A 117 -2.69 3.35 13.65
C ALA A 117 -2.30 2.22 14.61
N LEU A 118 -1.30 1.38 14.31
CA LEU A 118 -0.85 0.35 15.27
C LEU A 118 -0.44 0.94 16.63
N PHE A 119 0.21 2.11 16.61
CA PHE A 119 0.63 2.81 17.82
C PHE A 119 -0.53 3.49 18.57
N ASP A 120 -1.71 3.65 17.97
CA ASP A 120 -2.90 4.06 18.73
C ASP A 120 -3.47 2.89 19.55
N TYR A 121 -3.32 1.65 19.07
CA TYR A 121 -3.85 0.45 19.73
C TYR A 121 -2.90 -0.18 20.73
N GLY A 122 -1.59 0.04 20.60
CA GLY A 122 -0.60 -0.56 21.52
C GLY A 122 0.84 -0.26 21.16
N ARG A 123 1.77 -1.01 21.74
CA ARG A 123 3.22 -0.82 21.57
C ARG A 123 3.88 -2.14 21.14
N PRO A 124 3.93 -2.42 19.84
CA PRO A 124 4.62 -3.60 19.34
C PRO A 124 6.11 -3.56 19.63
N GLN A 125 6.73 -4.73 19.82
CA GLN A 125 8.19 -4.82 19.99
C GLN A 125 8.91 -4.47 18.69
N ARG A 126 8.34 -4.88 17.57
CA ARG A 126 8.87 -4.65 16.23
C ARG A 126 7.71 -4.56 15.25
N VAL A 127 7.83 -3.66 14.28
CA VAL A 127 6.95 -3.63 13.10
C VAL A 127 7.80 -3.96 11.89
N GLN A 128 7.35 -4.92 11.10
CA GLN A 128 7.93 -5.31 9.82
C GLN A 128 6.90 -5.13 8.72
N LEU A 129 7.35 -4.95 7.49
CA LEU A 129 6.49 -4.73 6.33
C LEU A 129 6.67 -5.83 5.29
N ALA A 130 5.57 -6.46 4.91
CA ALA A 130 5.46 -7.39 3.80
C ALA A 130 4.57 -6.81 2.71
N VAL A 131 5.07 -6.73 1.48
CA VAL A 131 4.30 -6.26 0.33
C VAL A 131 4.35 -7.23 -0.83
N LEU A 132 3.23 -7.42 -1.52
CA LEU A 132 3.20 -8.27 -2.71
C LEU A 132 4.03 -7.65 -3.84
N ALA A 133 3.92 -6.35 -4.05
CA ALA A 133 4.71 -5.62 -5.03
C ALA A 133 5.39 -4.38 -4.43
N ASP A 134 6.65 -4.17 -4.79
CA ASP A 134 7.36 -2.92 -4.54
C ASP A 134 7.62 -2.22 -5.87
N ARG A 135 7.03 -1.03 -6.05
CA ARG A 135 7.13 -0.27 -7.29
C ARG A 135 8.10 0.92 -7.24
N GLY A 136 8.84 1.08 -6.14
CA GLY A 136 9.77 2.19 -5.93
C GLY A 136 9.09 3.55 -5.66
N HIS A 137 9.79 4.64 -5.99
CA HIS A 137 9.34 6.05 -5.86
C HIS A 137 8.96 6.47 -4.43
N ARG A 138 9.78 6.08 -3.46
CA ARG A 138 9.60 6.45 -2.05
C ARG A 138 9.62 7.97 -1.86
N GLU A 139 8.70 8.44 -1.02
CA GLU A 139 8.69 9.80 -0.48
C GLU A 139 8.97 9.80 1.03
N LEU A 140 8.82 8.64 1.67
CA LEU A 140 9.18 8.39 3.06
C LEU A 140 10.29 7.34 3.12
N PRO A 141 11.16 7.37 4.14
CA PRO A 141 12.26 6.40 4.31
C PRO A 141 11.76 5.03 4.80
N ILE A 142 10.78 4.46 4.08
CA ILE A 142 10.12 3.20 4.39
C ILE A 142 10.57 2.15 3.38
N ARG A 143 11.10 1.04 3.91
CA ARG A 143 11.53 -0.11 3.14
C ARG A 143 10.78 -1.36 3.64
N PRO A 144 10.32 -2.23 2.73
CA PRO A 144 9.73 -3.50 3.11
C PRO A 144 10.80 -4.50 3.55
N ASP A 145 10.49 -5.28 4.58
CA ASP A 145 11.29 -6.42 5.01
C ASP A 145 11.12 -7.60 4.05
N TYR A 146 9.89 -7.79 3.55
CA TYR A 146 9.50 -8.88 2.66
C TYR A 146 8.85 -8.31 1.42
N VAL A 147 9.39 -8.67 0.25
CA VAL A 147 8.89 -8.21 -1.05
C VAL A 147 8.54 -9.40 -1.89
N GLY A 148 7.30 -9.43 -2.40
CA GLY A 148 6.87 -10.42 -3.37
C GLY A 148 7.59 -10.25 -4.70
N LYS A 149 7.49 -9.07 -5.31
CA LYS A 149 8.23 -8.72 -6.52
C LYS A 149 8.62 -7.24 -6.54
N ASN A 150 9.87 -6.96 -6.91
CA ASN A 150 10.30 -5.61 -7.25
C ASN A 150 9.92 -5.33 -8.71
N LEU A 151 9.13 -4.28 -8.91
CA LEU A 151 8.64 -3.84 -10.21
C LEU A 151 9.24 -2.48 -10.53
N PRO A 152 10.29 -2.39 -11.37
CA PRO A 152 10.76 -1.10 -11.84
C PRO A 152 9.63 -0.47 -12.67
N THR A 153 9.11 0.66 -12.20
CA THR A 153 8.03 1.40 -12.88
C THR A 153 8.44 2.83 -13.13
N ALA A 154 7.87 3.47 -14.16
CA ALA A 154 7.84 4.91 -14.29
C ALA A 154 6.80 5.51 -13.31
N ARG A 155 6.91 6.81 -13.01
CA ARG A 155 5.93 7.51 -12.16
C ARG A 155 4.52 7.50 -12.77
N ALA A 156 4.43 7.60 -14.09
CA ALA A 156 3.18 7.55 -14.84
C ALA A 156 2.56 6.16 -14.91
N GLU A 157 3.31 5.09 -14.62
CA GLU A 157 2.73 3.75 -14.58
C GLU A 157 1.95 3.53 -13.29
N ARG A 158 1.00 2.61 -13.32
CA ARG A 158 0.24 2.15 -12.16
C ARG A 158 0.36 0.65 -12.04
N VAL A 159 0.58 0.18 -10.82
CA VAL A 159 0.53 -1.24 -10.47
C VAL A 159 -0.86 -1.52 -9.90
N ASN A 160 -1.60 -2.43 -10.53
CA ASN A 160 -2.88 -2.90 -10.02
C ASN A 160 -2.67 -4.30 -9.46
N VAL A 161 -3.12 -4.52 -8.23
CA VAL A 161 -3.26 -5.85 -7.65
C VAL A 161 -4.73 -6.20 -7.69
N ARG A 162 -5.04 -7.39 -8.19
CA ARG A 162 -6.37 -8.01 -8.14
C ARG A 162 -6.25 -9.30 -7.34
N VAL A 163 -7.20 -9.51 -6.44
CA VAL A 163 -7.28 -10.72 -5.62
C VAL A 163 -8.65 -11.36 -5.80
N GLU A 164 -8.69 -12.68 -5.86
CA GLU A 164 -9.90 -13.45 -6.17
C GLU A 164 -11.11 -13.06 -5.29
N GLU A 165 -10.89 -12.81 -4.00
CA GLU A 165 -11.93 -12.50 -3.01
C GLU A 165 -12.63 -11.15 -3.23
N ILE A 166 -12.00 -10.24 -3.99
CA ILE A 166 -12.54 -8.89 -4.27
C ILE A 166 -12.83 -8.71 -5.76
N ASP A 167 -11.93 -9.20 -6.61
CA ASP A 167 -11.88 -8.89 -8.04
C ASP A 167 -12.20 -10.12 -8.93
N GLY A 168 -12.33 -11.32 -8.35
CA GLY A 168 -12.62 -12.56 -9.08
C GLY A 168 -11.42 -13.17 -9.82
N VAL A 169 -10.22 -12.59 -9.67
CA VAL A 169 -8.97 -13.09 -10.25
C VAL A 169 -7.78 -12.70 -9.38
N ASP A 170 -6.77 -13.57 -9.33
CA ASP A 170 -5.45 -13.25 -8.78
C ASP A 170 -4.50 -12.81 -9.89
N GLU A 171 -4.11 -11.54 -9.89
CA GLU A 171 -3.07 -11.05 -10.79
C GLU A 171 -2.49 -9.70 -10.32
N VAL A 172 -1.29 -9.41 -10.79
CA VAL A 172 -0.69 -8.08 -10.69
C VAL A 172 -0.41 -7.58 -12.09
N THR A 173 -0.87 -6.37 -12.40
CA THR A 173 -0.69 -5.76 -13.73
C THR A 173 -0.03 -4.40 -13.62
N ILE A 174 0.67 -4.01 -14.68
CA ILE A 174 1.20 -2.66 -14.88
C ILE A 174 0.44 -2.02 -16.04
N VAL A 175 -0.08 -0.82 -15.82
CA VAL A 175 -0.73 0.01 -16.85
C VAL A 175 -0.02 1.36 -16.94
N GLU A 176 0.21 1.83 -18.15
CA GLU A 176 0.57 3.23 -18.38
C GLU A 176 -0.64 4.10 -18.08
N ALA A 177 -0.49 5.15 -17.24
CA ALA A 177 -1.52 6.18 -17.16
C ALA A 177 -1.56 6.89 -18.53
N ALA A 178 -2.72 6.85 -19.19
CA ALA A 178 -2.96 7.71 -20.34
C ALA A 178 -2.67 9.16 -19.91
N GLY A 179 -1.78 9.84 -20.64
CA GLY A 179 -1.25 11.14 -20.25
C GLY A 179 -2.38 12.11 -19.88
N GLU A 180 -2.24 12.76 -18.74
CA GLU A 180 -2.96 14.00 -18.51
C GLU A 180 -2.51 14.96 -19.62
N PRO A 181 -3.42 15.51 -20.45
CA PRO A 181 -3.03 16.57 -21.36
C PRO A 181 -2.46 17.71 -20.51
N GLY A 182 -1.17 17.97 -20.70
CA GLY A 182 -0.45 19.00 -19.97
C GLY A 182 -1.25 20.29 -20.00
N ALA A 183 -1.59 20.79 -18.82
CA ALA A 183 -2.01 22.16 -18.62
C ALA A 183 -0.80 23.07 -18.89
N ASP A 184 -0.49 23.30 -20.16
CA ASP A 184 0.42 24.37 -20.55
C ASP A 184 0.01 24.94 -21.90
N GLY A 185 -0.49 26.18 -21.83
CA GLY A 185 -1.06 26.91 -22.95
C GLY A 185 -1.91 28.09 -22.47
N ALA A 186 -1.41 28.85 -21.50
CA ALA A 186 -2.00 30.13 -21.15
C ALA A 186 -2.01 31.05 -22.39
N PRO A 187 -3.13 31.70 -22.73
CA PRO A 187 -3.12 32.71 -23.78
C PRO A 187 -2.34 33.94 -23.30
N SER A 188 -1.28 34.25 -24.03
CA SER A 188 -0.54 35.52 -23.94
C SER A 188 -1.51 36.69 -24.11
N SER A 189 -1.70 37.48 -23.05
CA SER A 189 -2.31 38.80 -23.12
C SER A 189 -1.20 39.84 -23.10
N ALA A 190 -0.81 40.30 -24.29
CA ALA A 190 0.00 41.51 -24.42
C ALA A 190 -0.94 42.72 -24.34
N ALA A 191 -0.88 43.42 -23.21
CA ALA A 191 -1.55 44.71 -23.01
C ALA A 191 -0.93 45.78 -23.92
N SER A 192 -1.79 46.53 -24.59
CA SER A 192 -1.47 47.76 -25.31
C SER A 192 -1.17 48.91 -24.33
N PRO A 193 -0.13 49.74 -24.54
CA PRO A 193 0.07 50.95 -23.77
C PRO A 193 -0.57 52.15 -24.49
N SER A 194 -1.66 52.68 -23.93
CA SER A 194 -2.07 54.07 -24.12
C SER A 194 -1.97 54.80 -22.77
N ASP A 195 -1.63 56.07 -22.85
CA ASP A 195 -1.70 57.09 -21.78
C ASP A 195 -0.40 57.30 -20.96
N ARG A 196 0.52 58.05 -21.57
CA ARG A 196 1.35 59.03 -20.86
C ARG A 196 1.37 60.34 -21.63
N GLU A 197 0.46 61.24 -21.28
CA GLU A 197 0.59 62.68 -21.56
C GLU A 197 0.06 63.51 -20.39
N ALA A 198 0.70 64.67 -20.21
CA ALA A 198 0.38 65.79 -19.33
C ALA A 198 0.71 65.68 -17.82
N CYS A 199 1.95 66.05 -17.49
CA CYS A 199 2.21 66.94 -16.35
C CYS A 199 3.43 67.83 -16.68
N SER A 200 3.17 68.99 -17.30
CA SER A 200 3.96 70.22 -17.31
C SER A 200 3.09 71.35 -17.84
#